data_AF-A0A7W0QHB6-F1
#
_entry.id   AF-A0A7W0QHB6-F1
#
_cell.length_a   1.000
_cell.length_b   1.000
_cell.length_c   1.000
_cell.angle_alpha   90.00
_cell.angle_beta   90.00
_cell.angle_gamma   90.00
#
_symmetry.space_group_name_H-M   'P 1'
#
loop_
_entity.id
_entity.type
_entity.pdbx_description
1 polymer ?
#
loop_
_entity_poly.entity_id
_entity_poly.type
_entity_poly.pdbx_seq_one_letter_code
_entity_poly.pdbx_strand_id
1 'polypeptide(L)'
;MTPPRLVPLLDQYDHATERLLARLIGPVIDSGDGADVEVPPLTDAEYLWEPAPGAWSVRRQLDGPGPGATVLVGAGEWGRDGGRPHPYPPPVTTIAWRMHHLTEMLAGRADWTVGSHSFDEDEMVVRNDAASAIDALRSAVAAWRAALDAADDAALDTVGHSTYPGGSDAEDPFLEIIWWVNQEVLHHGAEIALLRDLHRATHA
;
A
#
# COMPACT_ATOMS: atom_id res chain seq x y z
N MET A 1 19.88 -19.39 -4.96
CA MET A 1 18.67 -20.21 -5.19
C MET A 1 17.63 -19.72 -4.19
N THR A 2 16.39 -19.52 -4.60
CA THR A 2 15.32 -19.06 -3.71
C THR A 2 15.09 -20.09 -2.59
N PRO A 3 15.07 -19.68 -1.31
CA PRO A 3 14.77 -20.57 -0.19
C PRO A 3 13.40 -21.26 -0.38
N PRO A 4 13.27 -22.59 -0.17
CA PRO A 4 11.99 -23.28 -0.33
C PRO A 4 10.85 -22.71 0.53
N ARG A 5 11.17 -22.16 1.71
CA ARG A 5 10.21 -21.50 2.62
C ARG A 5 9.68 -20.18 2.08
N LEU A 6 10.44 -19.52 1.20
CA LEU A 6 10.10 -18.21 0.64
C LEU A 6 9.19 -18.35 -0.59
N VAL A 7 9.32 -19.43 -1.37
CA VAL A 7 8.56 -19.68 -2.60
C VAL A 7 7.05 -19.39 -2.47
N PRO A 8 6.29 -20.00 -1.52
CA PRO A 8 4.85 -19.74 -1.42
C PRO A 8 4.49 -18.30 -1.03
N LEU A 9 5.39 -17.60 -0.32
CA LEU A 9 5.19 -16.20 0.04
C LEU A 9 5.43 -15.28 -1.17
N LEU A 10 6.39 -15.61 -2.03
CA LEU A 10 6.60 -14.89 -3.31
C LEU A 10 5.40 -15.09 -4.23
N ASP A 11 4.93 -16.33 -4.39
CA ASP A 11 3.75 -16.62 -5.23
C ASP A 11 2.52 -15.84 -4.75
N GLN A 12 2.30 -15.76 -3.44
CA GLN A 12 1.21 -14.98 -2.86
C GLN A 12 1.40 -13.47 -3.10
N TYR A 13 2.61 -12.95 -2.90
CA TYR A 13 2.91 -11.54 -3.10
C TYR A 13 2.75 -11.12 -4.57
N ASP A 14 3.31 -11.91 -5.49
CA ASP A 14 3.26 -11.68 -6.93
C ASP A 14 1.80 -11.71 -7.40
N HIS A 15 1.03 -12.72 -7.00
CA HIS A 15 -0.39 -12.80 -7.34
C HIS A 15 -1.22 -11.64 -6.76
N ALA A 16 -0.99 -11.27 -5.50
CA ALA A 16 -1.74 -10.20 -4.84
C ALA A 16 -1.46 -8.84 -5.48
N THR A 17 -0.19 -8.55 -5.77
CA THR A 17 0.22 -7.27 -6.38
C THR A 17 -0.16 -7.20 -7.85
N GLU A 18 -0.06 -8.29 -8.62
CA GLU A 18 -0.56 -8.36 -10.00
C GLU A 18 -2.06 -8.05 -10.04
N ARG A 19 -2.85 -8.72 -9.18
CA ARG A 19 -4.29 -8.51 -9.11
C ARG A 19 -4.66 -7.08 -8.69
N LEU A 20 -3.96 -6.51 -7.71
CA LEU A 20 -4.15 -5.11 -7.32
C LEU A 20 -3.83 -4.15 -8.47
N LEU A 21 -2.68 -4.31 -9.12
CA LEU A 21 -2.25 -3.43 -10.22
C LEU A 21 -3.17 -3.56 -11.44
N ALA A 22 -3.57 -4.77 -11.82
CA ALA A 22 -4.55 -4.99 -12.88
C ALA A 22 -5.90 -4.32 -12.53
N ARG A 23 -6.30 -4.42 -11.25
CA ARG A 23 -7.50 -3.74 -10.74
C ARG A 23 -7.37 -2.23 -10.72
N LEU A 24 -6.20 -1.63 -10.83
CA LEU A 24 -6.00 -0.17 -10.92
C LEU A 24 -5.85 0.31 -12.37
N ILE A 25 -5.14 -0.46 -13.20
CA ILE A 25 -4.72 -0.06 -14.55
C ILE A 25 -5.75 -0.47 -15.62
N GLY A 26 -6.43 -1.59 -15.44
CA GLY A 26 -7.24 -2.20 -16.49
C GLY A 26 -6.38 -2.76 -17.65
N PRO A 27 -6.97 -3.02 -18.83
CA PRO A 27 -8.38 -2.91 -19.16
C PRO A 27 -9.21 -4.11 -18.66
N VAL A 28 -8.56 -5.17 -18.18
CA VAL A 28 -9.21 -6.39 -17.68
C VAL A 28 -8.53 -6.87 -16.40
N ILE A 29 -9.27 -7.68 -15.64
CA ILE A 29 -8.74 -8.48 -14.53
C ILE A 29 -9.25 -9.92 -14.66
N ASP A 30 -8.53 -10.87 -14.06
CA ASP A 30 -9.08 -12.20 -13.76
C ASP A 30 -9.86 -12.13 -12.43
N SER A 31 -11.15 -12.54 -12.46
CA SER A 31 -12.00 -12.63 -11.26
C SER A 31 -11.58 -13.72 -10.26
N GLY A 32 -10.59 -14.54 -10.61
CA GLY A 32 -10.11 -15.69 -9.85
C GLY A 32 -10.61 -17.03 -10.39
N ASP A 33 -11.23 -17.04 -11.56
CA ASP A 33 -11.75 -18.21 -12.26
C ASP A 33 -11.19 -18.38 -13.68
N GLY A 34 -10.21 -17.56 -14.07
CA GLY A 34 -9.56 -17.59 -15.38
C GLY A 34 -10.32 -16.81 -16.46
N ALA A 35 -11.37 -16.08 -16.08
CA ALA A 35 -12.16 -15.27 -17.01
C ALA A 35 -11.79 -13.78 -16.90
N ASP A 36 -11.54 -13.16 -18.05
CA ASP A 36 -11.31 -11.72 -18.12
C ASP A 36 -12.61 -10.93 -17.87
N VAL A 37 -12.53 -9.98 -16.95
CA VAL A 37 -13.59 -9.01 -16.64
C VAL A 37 -13.08 -7.61 -16.95
N GLU A 38 -13.83 -6.84 -17.74
CA GLU A 38 -13.48 -5.46 -18.07
C GLU A 38 -13.43 -4.58 -16.81
N VAL A 39 -12.33 -3.84 -16.67
CA VAL A 39 -12.10 -2.85 -15.62
C VAL A 39 -11.50 -1.60 -16.26
N PRO A 40 -12.18 -0.44 -16.21
CA PRO A 40 -11.60 0.79 -16.73
C PRO A 40 -10.41 1.23 -15.85
N PRO A 41 -9.44 1.96 -16.43
CA PRO A 41 -8.37 2.58 -15.64
C PRO A 41 -8.92 3.45 -14.52
N LEU A 42 -8.22 3.46 -13.37
CA LEU A 42 -8.55 4.34 -12.27
C LEU A 42 -8.45 5.81 -12.71
N THR A 43 -9.50 6.59 -12.42
CA THR A 43 -9.55 8.02 -12.74
C THR A 43 -9.18 8.86 -11.52
N ASP A 44 -8.73 10.10 -11.72
CA ASP A 44 -8.44 11.01 -10.60
C ASP A 44 -9.67 11.30 -9.74
N ALA A 45 -10.85 11.36 -10.36
CA ALA A 45 -12.11 11.56 -9.65
C ALA A 45 -12.43 10.37 -8.72
N GLU A 46 -12.24 9.14 -9.20
CA GLU A 46 -12.40 7.92 -8.39
C GLU A 46 -11.30 7.81 -7.32
N TYR A 47 -10.06 8.16 -7.66
CA TYR A 47 -8.91 8.14 -6.74
C TYR A 47 -9.13 9.04 -5.52
N LEU A 48 -9.64 10.26 -5.74
CA LEU A 48 -9.91 11.26 -4.69
C LEU A 48 -11.32 11.15 -4.08
N TRP A 49 -12.15 10.20 -4.51
CA TRP A 49 -13.52 10.06 -4.03
C TRP A 49 -13.59 9.68 -2.54
N GLU A 50 -14.39 10.43 -1.79
CA GLU A 50 -14.68 10.14 -0.38
C GLU A 50 -15.95 9.26 -0.28
N PRO A 51 -15.84 7.99 0.16
CA PRO A 51 -16.97 7.05 0.15
C PRO A 51 -17.98 7.29 1.29
N ALA A 52 -17.60 8.07 2.30
CA ALA A 52 -18.44 8.40 3.44
C ALA A 52 -18.06 9.79 4.00
N PRO A 53 -19.01 10.51 4.64
CA PRO A 53 -18.69 11.75 5.34
C PRO A 53 -17.61 11.54 6.41
N GLY A 54 -16.60 12.42 6.42
CA GLY A 54 -15.49 12.34 7.36
C GLY A 54 -14.47 11.24 7.05
N ALA A 55 -14.48 10.71 5.82
CA ALA A 55 -13.44 9.78 5.36
C ALA A 55 -12.04 10.42 5.44
N TRP A 56 -11.05 9.60 5.75
CA TRP A 56 -9.65 10.00 5.71
C TRP A 56 -9.09 9.84 4.31
N SER A 57 -8.48 10.90 3.79
CA SER A 57 -8.00 10.98 2.41
C SER A 57 -6.58 11.55 2.32
N VAL A 58 -6.13 11.83 1.11
CA VAL A 58 -5.02 12.77 0.87
C VAL A 58 -5.61 14.17 0.71
N ARG A 59 -4.97 15.17 1.31
CA ARG A 59 -5.44 16.56 1.32
C ARG A 59 -4.28 17.51 1.06
N ARG A 60 -4.59 18.71 0.58
CA ARG A 60 -3.56 19.74 0.43
C ARG A 60 -3.10 20.17 1.83
N GLN A 61 -1.81 20.30 2.01
CA GLN A 61 -1.21 20.74 3.28
C GLN A 61 -1.80 22.07 3.77
N LEU A 62 -2.08 23.01 2.85
CA LEU A 62 -2.68 24.31 3.18
C LEU A 62 -4.14 24.26 3.65
N ASP A 63 -4.87 23.19 3.32
CA ASP A 63 -6.27 23.03 3.72
C ASP A 63 -6.37 22.38 5.11
N GLY A 64 -5.28 21.78 5.59
CA GLY A 64 -5.20 21.09 6.87
C GLY A 64 -5.84 19.69 6.86
N PRO A 65 -5.69 18.94 7.98
CA PRO A 65 -6.24 17.60 8.10
C PRO A 65 -7.78 17.61 8.09
N GLY A 66 -8.34 16.51 7.58
CA GLY A 66 -9.79 16.29 7.59
C GLY A 66 -10.36 16.05 8.99
N PRO A 67 -11.70 15.93 9.11
CA PRO A 67 -12.35 15.64 10.39
C PRO A 67 -11.74 14.43 11.10
N GLY A 68 -11.35 14.61 12.36
CA GLY A 68 -10.77 13.56 13.21
C GLY A 68 -9.29 13.27 12.96
N ALA A 69 -8.69 13.73 11.85
CA ALA A 69 -7.26 13.71 11.66
C ALA A 69 -6.60 14.88 12.41
N THR A 70 -5.40 14.64 12.92
CA THR A 70 -4.60 15.65 13.66
C THR A 70 -3.34 16.06 12.93
N VAL A 71 -2.99 15.34 11.85
CA VAL A 71 -1.80 15.58 11.04
C VAL A 71 -2.07 15.19 9.59
N LEU A 72 -1.33 15.83 8.67
CA LEU A 72 -1.17 15.41 7.29
C LEU A 72 0.27 14.87 7.13
N VAL A 73 0.41 13.55 7.04
CA VAL A 73 1.70 12.84 6.92
C VAL A 73 2.23 12.97 5.48
N GLY A 74 3.55 13.13 5.34
CA GLY A 74 4.23 13.21 4.05
C GLY A 74 4.53 14.63 3.58
N ALA A 75 5.34 14.70 2.52
CA ALA A 75 5.94 15.93 2.01
C ALA A 75 5.26 16.48 0.75
N GLY A 76 5.58 17.73 0.44
CA GLY A 76 5.10 18.43 -0.76
C GLY A 76 3.82 19.21 -0.51
N GLU A 77 3.01 19.40 -1.56
CA GLU A 77 1.76 20.18 -1.47
C GLU A 77 0.60 19.40 -0.85
N TRP A 78 0.72 18.07 -0.78
CA TRP A 78 -0.30 17.16 -0.28
C TRP A 78 0.24 16.32 0.87
N GLY A 79 -0.65 15.90 1.76
CA GLY A 79 -0.37 14.96 2.84
C GLY A 79 -1.52 13.99 3.05
N ARG A 80 -1.24 12.84 3.68
CA ARG A 80 -2.23 11.81 4.04
C ARG A 80 -2.81 12.11 5.43
N ASP A 81 -4.14 12.09 5.56
CA ASP A 81 -4.81 12.21 6.86
C ASP A 81 -4.28 11.15 7.84
N GLY A 82 -3.87 11.59 9.02
CA GLY A 82 -3.38 10.74 10.09
C GLY A 82 -3.64 11.32 11.48
N GLY A 83 -3.28 10.55 12.50
CA GLY A 83 -3.34 11.01 13.88
C GLY A 83 -2.96 9.93 14.88
N ARG A 84 -2.22 10.31 15.93
CA ARG A 84 -1.93 9.50 17.10
C ARG A 84 -2.35 10.28 18.37
N PRO A 85 -3.17 9.72 19.27
CA PRO A 85 -3.82 8.40 19.16
C PRO A 85 -4.81 8.35 17.99
N HIS A 86 -5.03 7.15 17.44
CA HIS A 86 -6.02 6.95 16.38
C HIS A 86 -7.43 7.25 16.91
N PRO A 87 -8.29 7.94 16.12
CA PRO A 87 -9.67 8.20 16.52
C PRO A 87 -10.49 6.91 16.64
N TYR A 88 -11.51 6.94 17.50
CA TYR A 88 -12.50 5.86 17.61
C TYR A 88 -13.93 6.42 17.46
N PRO A 89 -14.77 5.86 16.57
CA PRO A 89 -14.44 4.79 15.61
C PRO A 89 -13.41 5.25 14.56
N PRO A 90 -12.59 4.34 13.98
CA PRO A 90 -11.69 4.70 12.90
C PRO A 90 -12.50 5.14 11.67
N PRO A 91 -12.13 6.25 11.00
CA PRO A 91 -12.75 6.68 9.77
C PRO A 91 -12.53 5.68 8.63
N VAL A 92 -13.49 5.63 7.70
CA VAL A 92 -13.25 4.97 6.41
C VAL A 92 -12.17 5.75 5.67
N THR A 93 -11.18 5.06 5.11
CA THR A 93 -10.14 5.71 4.30
C THR A 93 -10.53 5.72 2.81
N THR A 94 -9.93 6.58 1.99
CA THR A 94 -10.17 6.62 0.52
C THR A 94 -9.26 5.67 -0.24
N ILE A 95 -9.43 5.57 -1.56
CA ILE A 95 -8.50 4.86 -2.45
C ILE A 95 -7.13 5.55 -2.39
N ALA A 96 -7.08 6.88 -2.50
CA ALA A 96 -5.83 7.64 -2.40
C ALA A 96 -5.07 7.38 -1.08
N TRP A 97 -5.79 7.37 0.05
CA TRP A 97 -5.18 7.08 1.34
C TRP A 97 -4.56 5.69 1.38
N ARG A 98 -5.28 4.66 0.91
CA ARG A 98 -4.81 3.26 0.93
C ARG A 98 -3.65 3.03 -0.02
N MET A 99 -3.68 3.64 -1.20
CA MET A 99 -2.57 3.55 -2.15
C MET A 99 -1.30 4.20 -1.60
N HIS A 100 -1.42 5.36 -0.94
CA HIS A 100 -0.28 5.97 -0.27
C HIS A 100 0.26 5.08 0.85
N HIS A 101 -0.60 4.59 1.75
CA HIS A 101 -0.23 3.67 2.84
C HIS A 101 0.52 2.43 2.33
N LEU A 102 0.00 1.76 1.29
CA LEU A 102 0.68 0.60 0.70
C LEU A 102 2.04 0.97 0.09
N THR A 103 2.12 2.12 -0.59
CA THR A 103 3.37 2.57 -1.21
C THR A 103 4.42 2.88 -0.15
N GLU A 104 4.04 3.60 0.90
CA GLU A 104 4.85 3.95 2.07
C GLU A 104 5.37 2.69 2.78
N MET A 105 4.46 1.77 3.08
CA MET A 105 4.73 0.51 3.76
C MET A 105 5.75 -0.35 2.99
N LEU A 106 5.56 -0.51 1.67
CA LEU A 106 6.43 -1.32 0.81
C LEU A 106 7.79 -0.66 0.56
N ALA A 107 7.80 0.64 0.24
CA ALA A 107 9.04 1.36 -0.03
C ALA A 107 9.90 1.47 1.24
N GLY A 108 9.27 1.78 2.38
CA GLY A 108 9.95 1.85 3.66
C GLY A 108 10.56 0.52 4.06
N ARG A 109 9.80 -0.58 3.99
CA ARG A 109 10.36 -1.90 4.32
C ARG A 109 11.45 -2.33 3.36
N ALA A 110 11.36 -2.02 2.07
CA ALA A 110 12.45 -2.28 1.14
C ALA A 110 13.74 -1.55 1.55
N ASP A 111 13.65 -0.25 1.85
CA ASP A 111 14.80 0.56 2.25
C ASP A 111 15.42 0.10 3.59
N TRP A 112 14.58 -0.21 4.57
CA TRP A 112 15.00 -0.65 5.89
C TRP A 112 15.36 -2.15 5.97
N THR A 113 15.36 -2.86 4.84
CA THR A 113 15.83 -4.25 4.73
C THR A 113 17.12 -4.34 3.90
N VAL A 114 17.17 -3.69 2.74
CA VAL A 114 18.30 -3.81 1.79
C VAL A 114 18.84 -2.46 1.30
N GLY A 115 18.26 -1.34 1.72
CA GLY A 115 18.57 0.01 1.26
C GLY A 115 19.51 0.78 2.19
N SER A 116 19.27 2.08 2.31
CA SER A 116 20.09 2.97 3.16
C SER A 116 19.56 3.13 4.58
N HIS A 117 18.42 2.52 4.91
CA HIS A 117 17.81 2.59 6.24
C HIS A 117 17.57 4.06 6.66
N SER A 118 17.02 4.83 5.74
CA SER A 118 16.79 6.27 5.87
C SER A 118 15.41 6.71 5.39
N PHE A 119 14.55 5.79 4.92
CA PHE A 119 13.19 6.12 4.56
C PHE A 119 12.44 6.72 5.75
N ASP A 120 11.81 7.87 5.52
CA ASP A 120 10.97 8.59 6.45
C ASP A 120 9.60 8.87 5.78
N GLU A 121 8.52 8.51 6.45
CA GLU A 121 7.15 8.75 5.96
C GLU A 121 6.86 10.24 5.78
N ASP A 122 7.44 11.09 6.63
CA ASP A 122 7.25 12.54 6.59
C ASP A 122 7.95 13.19 5.38
N GLU A 123 8.94 12.51 4.78
CA GLU A 123 9.64 12.97 3.58
C GLU A 123 9.03 12.42 2.28
N MET A 124 8.10 11.46 2.37
CA MET A 124 7.48 10.85 1.19
C MET A 124 6.47 11.79 0.54
N VAL A 125 6.65 12.07 -0.76
CA VAL A 125 5.73 12.91 -1.52
C VAL A 125 4.38 12.20 -1.73
N VAL A 126 3.29 12.83 -1.28
CA VAL A 126 1.93 12.30 -1.44
C VAL A 126 1.40 12.61 -2.85
N ARG A 127 0.88 11.59 -3.54
CA ARG A 127 0.35 11.70 -4.91
C ARG A 127 -1.12 12.11 -4.90
N ASN A 128 -1.47 13.08 -5.73
CA ASN A 128 -2.82 13.64 -5.82
C ASN A 128 -3.56 13.28 -7.13
N ASP A 129 -2.94 12.45 -7.97
CA ASP A 129 -3.54 11.92 -9.21
C ASP A 129 -3.31 10.40 -9.29
N ALA A 130 -4.19 9.72 -10.01
CA ALA A 130 -4.21 8.26 -10.09
C ALA A 130 -2.96 7.71 -10.78
N ALA A 131 -2.49 8.36 -11.85
CA ALA A 131 -1.38 7.88 -12.66
C ALA A 131 -0.07 7.88 -11.85
N SER A 132 0.27 9.00 -11.21
CA SER A 132 1.48 9.11 -10.40
C SER A 132 1.43 8.23 -9.14
N ALA A 133 0.24 8.01 -8.57
CA ALA A 133 0.04 7.08 -7.46
C ALA A 133 0.27 5.62 -7.87
N ILE A 134 -0.21 5.21 -9.06
CA ILE A 134 0.03 3.88 -9.62
C ILE A 134 1.53 3.66 -9.89
N ASP A 135 2.22 4.65 -10.47
CA ASP A 135 3.66 4.54 -10.75
C ASP A 135 4.49 4.42 -9.45
N ALA A 136 4.12 5.18 -8.42
CA ALA A 136 4.75 5.09 -7.11
C ALA A 136 4.53 3.71 -6.48
N LEU A 137 3.29 3.21 -6.49
CA LEU A 137 2.95 1.88 -5.97
C LEU A 137 3.70 0.77 -6.72
N ARG A 138 3.76 0.82 -8.06
CA ARG A 138 4.53 -0.13 -8.87
C ARG A 138 6.00 -0.15 -8.49
N SER A 139 6.58 1.03 -8.27
CA SER A 139 7.98 1.16 -7.88
C SER A 139 8.23 0.57 -6.49
N ALA A 140 7.32 0.82 -5.53
CA ALA A 140 7.40 0.25 -4.19
C ALA A 140 7.21 -1.28 -4.18
N VAL A 141 6.28 -1.80 -4.98
CA VAL A 141 6.09 -3.24 -5.19
C VAL A 141 7.37 -3.89 -5.72
N ALA A 142 7.98 -3.30 -6.76
CA ALA A 142 9.23 -3.81 -7.32
C ALA A 142 10.38 -3.75 -6.31
N ALA A 143 10.49 -2.67 -5.53
CA ALA A 143 11.53 -2.50 -4.53
C ALA A 143 11.42 -3.55 -3.42
N TRP A 144 10.23 -3.78 -2.87
CA TRP A 144 10.02 -4.83 -1.88
C TRP A 144 10.29 -6.22 -2.47
N ARG A 145 9.79 -6.50 -3.67
CA ARG A 145 10.03 -7.78 -4.34
C ARG A 145 11.52 -8.07 -4.53
N ALA A 146 12.32 -7.05 -4.85
CA ALA A 146 13.77 -7.16 -4.97
C ALA A 146 14.46 -7.42 -3.62
N ALA A 147 13.94 -6.84 -2.52
CA ALA A 147 14.42 -7.15 -1.17
C ALA A 147 14.17 -8.63 -0.82
N LEU A 148 13.00 -9.18 -1.22
CA LEU A 148 12.70 -10.60 -1.04
C LEU A 148 13.61 -11.52 -1.86
N ASP A 149 13.93 -11.15 -3.11
CA ASP A 149 14.86 -11.93 -3.96
C ASP A 149 16.27 -12.02 -3.39
N ALA A 150 16.69 -11.05 -2.60
CA ALA A 150 18.00 -11.02 -1.95
C ALA A 150 18.08 -11.91 -0.70
N ALA A 151 16.94 -12.37 -0.17
CA ALA A 151 16.89 -13.11 1.08
C ALA A 151 17.28 -14.59 0.90
N ASP A 152 18.22 -15.04 1.71
CA ASP A 152 18.57 -16.46 1.86
C ASP A 152 17.92 -17.08 3.12
N ASP A 153 18.11 -18.38 3.34
CA ASP A 153 17.54 -19.07 4.50
C ASP A 153 17.96 -18.45 5.84
N ALA A 154 19.17 -17.89 5.94
CA ALA A 154 19.64 -17.26 7.18
C ALA A 154 18.97 -15.90 7.40
N ALA A 155 18.76 -15.12 6.33
CA ALA A 155 18.01 -13.87 6.39
C ALA A 155 16.58 -14.10 6.89
N LEU A 156 15.90 -15.16 6.42
CA LEU A 156 14.54 -15.51 6.84
C LEU A 156 14.42 -15.74 8.36
N ASP A 157 15.43 -16.34 8.97
CA ASP A 157 15.46 -16.67 10.40
C ASP A 157 16.02 -15.51 11.26
N THR A 158 16.52 -14.45 10.64
CA THR A 158 17.12 -13.32 11.35
C THR A 158 16.04 -12.39 11.89
N VAL A 159 15.98 -12.26 13.22
CA VAL A 159 15.20 -11.22 13.90
C VAL A 159 15.81 -9.86 13.63
N GLY A 160 14.98 -8.90 13.22
CA GLY A 160 15.45 -7.56 12.88
C GLY A 160 16.27 -7.48 11.60
N HIS A 161 16.05 -8.40 10.65
CA HIS A 161 16.61 -8.27 9.30
C HIS A 161 16.06 -7.04 8.58
N SER A 162 14.74 -6.83 8.67
CA SER A 162 14.11 -5.52 8.45
C SER A 162 14.19 -4.73 9.76
N THR A 163 14.56 -3.46 9.70
CA THR A 163 14.51 -2.58 10.87
C THR A 163 13.58 -1.38 10.66
N TYR A 164 12.51 -1.57 9.89
CA TYR A 164 11.54 -0.51 9.63
C TYR A 164 10.89 -0.02 10.94
N PRO A 165 10.92 1.29 11.25
CA PRO A 165 10.54 1.80 12.57
C PRO A 165 9.04 1.82 12.85
N GLY A 166 8.20 1.64 11.82
CA GLY A 166 6.73 1.71 11.92
C GLY A 166 6.03 0.39 12.28
N GLY A 167 6.76 -0.64 12.72
CA GLY A 167 6.22 -1.96 13.04
C GLY A 167 7.11 -2.76 13.99
N SER A 168 6.79 -4.05 14.15
CA SER A 168 7.57 -5.02 14.94
C SER A 168 8.76 -5.59 14.17
N ASP A 169 9.14 -4.98 13.04
CA ASP A 169 10.21 -5.44 12.15
C ASP A 169 11.52 -5.77 12.87
N ALA A 170 11.94 -4.93 13.83
CA ALA A 170 13.15 -5.13 14.61
C ALA A 170 13.07 -6.29 15.64
N GLU A 171 11.87 -6.81 15.90
CA GLU A 171 11.54 -7.73 16.99
C GLU A 171 11.15 -9.12 16.48
N ASP A 172 10.71 -9.22 15.22
CA ASP A 172 10.24 -10.45 14.61
C ASP A 172 11.25 -11.03 13.58
N PRO A 173 11.24 -12.36 13.36
CA PRO A 173 11.97 -12.97 12.25
C PRO A 173 11.52 -12.41 10.90
N PHE A 174 12.46 -12.25 9.95
CA PHE A 174 12.13 -11.69 8.63
C PHE A 174 11.01 -12.45 7.91
N LEU A 175 10.96 -13.78 8.06
CA LEU A 175 9.89 -14.59 7.48
C LEU A 175 8.49 -14.16 7.95
N GLU A 176 8.34 -13.76 9.21
CA GLU A 176 7.07 -13.28 9.77
C GLU A 176 6.71 -11.90 9.22
N ILE A 177 7.70 -11.03 9.02
CA ILE A 177 7.53 -9.73 8.36
C ILE A 177 7.05 -9.90 6.92
N ILE A 178 7.65 -10.82 6.15
CA ILE A 178 7.20 -11.11 4.78
C ILE A 178 5.76 -11.59 4.77
N TRP A 179 5.41 -12.52 5.67
CA TRP A 179 4.04 -13.01 5.79
C TRP A 179 3.06 -11.88 6.13
N TRP A 180 3.42 -11.00 7.06
CA TRP A 180 2.60 -9.86 7.47
C TRP A 180 2.41 -8.84 6.34
N VAL A 181 3.48 -8.49 5.61
CA VAL A 181 3.40 -7.58 4.45
C VAL A 181 2.44 -8.14 3.39
N ASN A 182 2.47 -9.45 3.14
CA ASN A 182 1.48 -10.07 2.24
C ASN A 182 0.04 -9.88 2.74
N GLN A 183 -0.20 -9.94 4.06
CA GLN A 183 -1.54 -9.69 4.61
C GLN A 183 -1.99 -8.24 4.36
N GLU A 184 -1.11 -7.25 4.54
CA GLU A 184 -1.43 -5.84 4.28
C GLU A 184 -1.78 -5.60 2.81
N VAL A 185 -1.02 -6.17 1.88
CA VAL A 185 -1.29 -6.06 0.43
C VAL A 185 -2.65 -6.68 0.09
N LEU A 186 -2.94 -7.87 0.62
CA LEU A 186 -4.23 -8.54 0.39
C LEU A 186 -5.40 -7.76 1.02
N HIS A 187 -5.23 -7.29 2.25
CA HIS A 187 -6.23 -6.55 3.01
C HIS A 187 -6.61 -5.25 2.29
N HIS A 188 -5.65 -4.35 2.09
CA HIS A 188 -5.93 -3.06 1.46
C HIS A 188 -6.22 -3.19 -0.03
N GLY A 189 -5.65 -4.18 -0.72
CA GLY A 189 -5.99 -4.47 -2.11
C GLY A 189 -7.46 -4.87 -2.29
N ALA A 190 -8.00 -5.69 -1.38
CA ALA A 190 -9.41 -6.05 -1.38
C ALA A 190 -10.32 -4.84 -1.05
N GLU A 191 -9.93 -3.99 -0.11
CA GLU A 191 -10.68 -2.77 0.20
C GLU A 191 -10.70 -1.78 -0.98
N ILE A 192 -9.57 -1.59 -1.67
CA ILE A 192 -9.51 -0.79 -2.90
C ILE A 192 -10.45 -1.37 -3.94
N ALA A 193 -10.43 -2.69 -4.17
CA ALA A 193 -11.32 -3.34 -5.12
C ALA A 193 -12.81 -3.09 -4.79
N LEU A 194 -13.19 -3.22 -3.50
CA LEU A 194 -14.53 -2.94 -3.01
C LEU A 194 -14.93 -1.47 -3.25
N LEU A 195 -14.04 -0.51 -2.96
CA LEU A 195 -14.31 0.91 -3.19
C LEU A 195 -14.50 1.22 -4.67
N ARG A 196 -13.70 0.61 -5.56
CA ARG A 196 -13.90 0.74 -7.01
C ARG A 196 -15.28 0.24 -7.45
N ASP A 197 -15.72 -0.91 -6.92
CA ASP A 197 -17.06 -1.46 -7.20
C ASP A 197 -18.17 -0.55 -6.68
N LEU A 198 -18.02 0.01 -5.48
CA LEU A 198 -18.99 0.91 -4.88
C LEU A 198 -19.06 2.24 -5.63
N HIS A 199 -17.92 2.81 -6.04
CA HIS A 199 -17.85 4.02 -6.85
C HIS A 199 -18.63 3.81 -8.16
N ARG A 200 -18.33 2.73 -8.90
CA ARG A 200 -19.06 2.38 -10.12
C ARG A 200 -20.56 2.24 -9.87
N ALA A 201 -20.97 1.55 -8.81
CA ALA A 201 -22.39 1.32 -8.52
C ALA A 201 -23.16 2.60 -8.13
N THR A 202 -22.47 3.63 -7.64
CA THR A 202 -23.08 4.88 -7.15
C THR A 202 -22.95 6.06 -8.12
N HIS A 203 -22.12 5.93 -9.17
CA HIS A 203 -21.86 6.96 -10.17
C HIS A 203 -22.18 6.48 -11.61
N ALA A 204 -22.96 5.41 -11.74
CA ALA A 204 -23.50 4.90 -13.01
C ALA A 204 -24.81 5.62 -13.42
#